data_AF-A0A7V9UCN5-F1
#
_entry.id   AF-A0A7V9UCN5-F1
#
_cell.length_a   1.000
_cell.length_b   1.000
_cell.length_c   1.000
_cell.angle_alpha   90.00
_cell.angle_beta   90.00
_cell.angle_gamma   90.00
#
_symmetry.space_group_name_H-M   'P 1'
#
loop_
_entity.id
_entity.type
_entity.pdbx_description
1 polymer ?
#
loop_
_entity_poly.entity_id
_entity_poly.type
_entity_poly.pdbx_seq_one_letter_code
_entity_poly.pdbx_strand_id
1 'polypeptide(L)' 'MISIGRTTMRNVKRWRDGKMIERWTAAGMLEAEKRLYRAQGFRDIPALQAALRSCLREVIGSEKEVA' A
#
# COMPACT_ATOMS: atom_id res chain seq x y z
N MET A 1 -1.26 2.11 -9.08
CA MET A 1 -1.15 3.59 -9.00
C MET A 1 -0.93 4.25 -10.35
N ILE A 2 0.10 3.89 -11.13
CA ILE A 2 0.39 4.53 -12.44
C ILE A 2 -0.80 4.45 -13.43
N SER A 3 -1.61 3.38 -13.37
CA SER A 3 -2.77 3.22 -14.25
C SER A 3 -3.88 4.25 -14.01
N ILE A 4 -4.07 4.70 -12.77
CA ILE A 4 -5.19 5.59 -12.42
C ILE A 4 -4.96 6.99 -12.99
N GLY A 5 -3.75 7.55 -12.82
CA GLY A 5 -3.39 8.81 -13.47
C GLY A 5 -3.59 8.77 -14.99
N ARG A 6 -3.19 7.67 -15.63
CA ARG A 6 -3.39 7.46 -17.08
C ARG A 6 -4.87 7.42 -17.46
N THR A 7 -5.72 6.73 -16.69
CA THR A 7 -7.16 6.67 -16.95
C THR A 7 -7.84 8.01 -16.74
N THR A 8 -7.53 8.70 -15.63
CA THR A 8 -8.11 10.00 -15.28
C THR A 8 -7.77 11.07 -16.33
N MET A 9 -6.58 10.99 -16.93
CA MET A 9 -6.13 11.95 -17.95
C MET A 9 -6.45 11.55 -19.39
N ARG A 10 -6.94 10.32 -19.66
CA ARG A 10 -6.99 9.76 -21.04
C ARG A 10 -7.80 10.61 -22.03
N ASN A 11 -8.80 11.32 -21.53
CA ASN A 11 -9.73 12.13 -22.34
C ASN A 11 -9.31 13.61 -22.43
N VAL A 12 -8.22 14.01 -21.77
CA VAL A 12 -7.72 15.39 -21.84
C VAL A 12 -7.02 15.59 -23.18
N LYS A 13 -7.66 16.31 -24.09
CA LYS A 13 -7.14 16.57 -25.45
C LYS A 13 -6.46 17.93 -25.61
N ARG A 14 -6.87 18.93 -24.84
CA ARG A 14 -6.40 20.32 -24.96
C ARG A 14 -5.64 20.76 -23.72
N TRP A 15 -4.39 20.36 -23.63
CA TRP A 15 -3.47 20.82 -22.59
C TRP A 15 -3.13 22.29 -22.80
N ARG A 16 -3.07 23.07 -21.71
CA ARG A 16 -2.84 24.52 -21.76
C ARG A 16 -1.48 24.92 -21.18
N ASP A 17 -1.23 24.50 -19.94
CA ASP A 17 -0.06 24.93 -19.18
C ASP A 17 0.35 23.87 -18.14
N GLY A 18 1.47 24.11 -17.46
CA GLY A 18 1.97 23.25 -16.39
C GLY A 18 1.00 23.12 -15.21
N LYS A 19 0.26 24.20 -14.89
CA LYS A 19 -0.76 24.17 -13.83
C LYS A 19 -1.89 23.19 -14.15
N MET A 20 -2.26 23.04 -15.42
CA MET A 20 -3.24 22.05 -15.84
C MET A 20 -2.73 20.62 -15.61
N ILE A 21 -1.44 20.35 -15.86
CA ILE A 21 -0.82 19.05 -15.57
C ILE A 21 -0.88 18.75 -14.07
N GLU A 22 -0.54 19.73 -13.24
CA GLU A 22 -0.57 19.59 -11.78
C GLU A 22 -1.98 19.28 -11.26
N ARG A 23 -3.00 20.01 -11.74
CA ARG A 23 -4.40 19.78 -11.37
C ARG A 23 -4.89 18.38 -11.76
N TRP A 24 -4.58 17.93 -12.97
CA TRP A 24 -4.98 16.60 -13.40
C TRP A 24 -4.20 15.49 -12.67
N THR A 25 -2.97 15.77 -12.26
CA THR A 25 -2.16 14.85 -11.44
C THR A 25 -2.75 14.72 -10.05
N ALA A 26 -3.09 15.85 -9.42
CA ALA A 26 -3.80 15.87 -8.13
C ALA A 26 -5.15 15.16 -8.23
N ALA A 27 -5.95 15.40 -9.29
CA ALA A 27 -7.20 14.68 -9.54
C ALA A 27 -6.98 13.16 -9.71
N GLY A 28 -5.92 12.75 -10.40
CA GLY A 28 -5.52 11.35 -10.51
C GLY A 28 -5.17 10.72 -9.16
N MET A 29 -4.50 11.46 -8.27
CA MET A 29 -4.17 10.99 -6.92
C MET A 29 -5.41 10.88 -6.03
N LEU A 30 -6.33 11.85 -6.08
CA LEU A 30 -7.60 11.78 -5.35
C LEU A 30 -8.47 10.59 -5.79
N GLU A 31 -8.46 10.27 -7.09
CA GLU A 31 -9.17 9.09 -7.59
C GLU A 31 -8.46 7.78 -7.19
N ALA A 32 -7.13 7.81 -7.07
CA ALA A 32 -6.38 6.67 -6.57
C ALA A 32 -6.65 6.43 -5.08
N GLU A 33 -6.79 7.49 -4.29
CA GLU A 33 -7.08 7.44 -2.86
C GLU A 33 -8.38 6.66 -2.58
N LYS A 34 -9.44 6.86 -3.36
CA LYS A 34 -10.72 6.15 -3.20
C LYS A 34 -10.59 4.63 -3.31
N ARG A 35 -9.55 4.14 -3.98
CA ARG A 35 -9.27 2.71 -4.17
C ARG A 35 -8.30 2.17 -3.14
N LEU A 36 -7.74 3.01 -2.28
CA LEU A 36 -6.96 2.57 -1.13
C LEU A 36 -7.93 2.00 -0.10
N TYR A 37 -7.96 0.67 -0.01
CA TYR A 37 -8.67 -0.03 1.05
C TYR A 37 -7.69 -0.37 2.18
N ARG A 38 -8.23 -0.47 3.39
CA ARG A 38 -7.48 -1.05 4.52
C ARG A 38 -7.04 -2.46 4.14
N ALA A 39 -5.77 -2.80 4.38
CA ALA A 39 -5.28 -4.14 4.14
C ALA A 39 -6.22 -5.17 4.80
N GLN A 40 -6.61 -6.20 4.05
CA GLN A 40 -7.41 -7.30 4.59
C GLN A 40 -6.66 -7.94 5.75
N GLY A 41 -7.37 -8.25 6.84
CA GLY A 41 -6.76 -8.81 8.05
C GLY A 41 -5.89 -7.84 8.87
N PHE A 42 -5.92 -6.51 8.61
CA PHE A 42 -5.07 -5.57 9.37
C PHE A 42 -5.31 -5.60 10.89
N ARG A 43 -6.51 -5.98 11.34
CA ARG A 43 -6.84 -6.15 12.76
C ARG A 43 -6.20 -7.38 13.38
N ASP A 44 -5.89 -8.38 12.56
CA ASP A 44 -5.34 -9.67 13.00
C ASP A 44 -3.80 -9.66 12.97
N ILE A 45 -3.18 -8.66 12.33
CA ILE A 45 -1.72 -8.48 12.29
C ILE A 45 -1.06 -8.53 13.68
N PRO A 46 -1.59 -7.86 14.73
CA PRO A 46 -0.99 -7.94 16.06
C PRO A 46 -1.02 -9.36 16.65
N ALA A 47 -2.10 -10.11 16.43
CA ALA A 47 -2.22 -11.50 16.87
C ALA A 47 -1.22 -12.40 16.14
N LEU A 48 -1.09 -12.20 14.82
CA LEU A 48 -0.08 -12.90 14.01
C LEU A 48 1.35 -12.57 14.49
N GLN A 49 1.65 -11.31 14.78
CA GLN A 49 2.97 -10.91 15.30
C GLN A 49 3.28 -11.57 16.64
N ALA A 50 2.30 -11.65 17.55
CA ALA A 50 2.48 -12.32 18.83
C ALA A 50 2.77 -13.82 18.66
N ALA A 51 1.98 -14.50 17.83
CA ALA A 51 2.19 -15.92 17.53
C ALA A 51 3.56 -16.19 16.90
N LEU A 52 3.96 -15.37 15.91
CA LEU A 52 5.28 -15.47 15.27
C LEU A 52 6.42 -15.24 16.26
N ARG A 53 6.30 -14.27 17.17
CA ARG A 53 7.33 -14.02 18.20
C ARG A 53 7.46 -15.18 19.17
N SER A 54 6.35 -15.80 19.57
CA SER A 54 6.37 -16.98 20.44
C SER A 54 7.02 -18.18 19.75
N CYS A 55 6.59 -18.50 18.53
CA CYS A 55 7.16 -19.58 17.72
C CYS A 55 8.66 -19.36 17.49
N LEU A 56 9.07 -18.15 17.11
CA LEU A 56 10.46 -17.83 16.86
C LEU A 56 11.33 -17.95 18.13
N ARG A 57 10.77 -17.66 19.31
CA ARG A 57 11.47 -17.86 20.59
C ARG A 57 11.69 -19.34 20.89
N GLU A 58 10.71 -20.19 20.60
CA GLU A 58 10.83 -21.65 20.76
C GLU A 58 11.89 -22.22 19.81
N VAL A 59 11.88 -21.80 18.53
CA VAL A 59 12.88 -22.23 17.54
C VAL A 59 14.30 -21.85 17.96
N ILE A 60 14.53 -20.58 18.32
CA ILE A 60 15.85 -20.11 18.79
C ILE A 60 16.25 -20.78 20.11
N GLY A 61 15.29 -21.06 20.99
CA GLY A 61 15.52 -21.81 22.22
C GLY A 61 16.03 -23.23 21.94
N SER A 62 15.43 -23.92 20.97
CA SER A 62 15.83 -25.27 20.58
C SER A 62 17.23 -25.33 19.96
N GLU A 63 17.64 -24.31 19.19
CA GLU A 63 19.00 -24.23 18.65
C GLU A 63 20.06 -24.05 19.74
N LYS A 64 19.71 -23.44 20.89
CA LYS A 64 20.63 -23.25 22.01
C LYS A 64 20.71 -24.45 22.96
N GLU A 65 19.74 -25.35 22.91
CA GLU A 65 19.71 -26.55 23.75
C GLU A 65 20.41 -27.75 23.08
N VAL A 66 20.65 -27.66 21.77
CA VAL A 66 21.33 -28.67 20.93
C VAL A 66 22.82 -28.35 20.71
N ALA A 67 23.27 -27.13 20.99
CA ALA A 67 24.67 -26.67 20.87
C ALA A 67 25.39 -26.65 22.22
#